data_AF-A0A8S2Y5I8-F1
#
_entry.id   AF-A0A8S2Y5I8-F1
#
_cell.length_a   1.000
_cell.length_b   1.000
_cell.length_c   1.000
_cell.angle_alpha   90.00
_cell.angle_beta   90.00
_cell.angle_gamma   90.00
#
_symmetry.space_group_name_H-M   'P 1'
#
loop_
_entity.id
_entity.type
_entity.pdbx_description
1 polymer ?
#
loop_
_entity_poly.entity_id
_entity_poly.type
_entity_poly.pdbx_seq_one_letter_code
_entity_poly.pdbx_strand_id
1 'polypeptide(L)' 'MPAVNLGSYNYLGFAENRGPCAEQAMSAIEAYGIATCSTDQELG' A
#
# COMPACT_ATOMS: atom_id res chain seq x y z
N MET A 1 2.11 15.40 21.42
CA MET A 1 0.77 15.17 22.01
C MET A 1 0.09 14.12 21.14
N PRO A 2 -0.37 12.99 21.69
CA PRO A 2 -1.11 12.01 20.91
C PRO A 2 -2.42 12.62 20.39
N ALA A 3 -2.75 12.36 19.13
CA ALA A 3 -3.96 12.83 18.47
C ALA A 3 -4.65 11.66 17.78
N VAL A 4 -5.98 11.65 17.78
CA VAL A 4 -6.79 10.63 17.09
C VAL A 4 -7.21 11.15 15.73
N ASN A 5 -6.97 10.38 14.69
CA ASN A 5 -7.36 10.72 13.32
C ASN A 5 -8.81 10.28 13.05
N LEU A 6 -9.75 11.22 13.13
CA LEU A 6 -11.18 10.99 12.82
C LEU A 6 -11.56 11.34 11.37
N GLY A 7 -10.63 11.93 10.61
CA GLY A 7 -10.88 12.39 9.23
C GLY A 7 -10.42 11.40 8.15
N SER A 8 -9.70 10.34 8.51
CA SER A 8 -9.28 9.31 7.56
C SER A 8 -10.41 8.34 7.26
N TYR A 9 -10.40 7.81 6.04
CA TYR A 9 -11.30 6.74 5.59
C TYR A 9 -10.74 5.33 5.84
N ASN A 10 -9.78 5.19 6.77
CA ASN A 10 -9.17 3.89 7.11
C ASN A 10 -10.06 3.07 8.06
N TYR A 11 -11.30 2.79 7.66
CA TYR A 11 -12.32 2.20 8.54
C TYR A 11 -12.00 0.78 9.01
N LEU A 12 -11.30 -0.01 8.18
CA LEU A 12 -10.91 -1.39 8.48
C LEU A 12 -9.48 -1.51 9.01
N GLY A 13 -8.72 -0.41 9.08
CA GLY A 13 -7.33 -0.43 9.56
C GLY A 13 -6.31 -1.01 8.59
N PHE A 14 -6.66 -1.31 7.34
CA PHE A 14 -5.72 -1.90 6.37
C PHE A 14 -4.59 -0.96 5.94
N ALA A 15 -4.77 0.35 6.09
CA ALA A 15 -3.73 1.34 5.81
C ALA A 15 -2.81 1.61 7.03
N GLU A 16 -2.80 0.73 8.03
CA GLU A 16 -1.85 0.82 9.14
C GLU A 16 -0.40 0.68 8.67
N ASN A 17 0.51 1.34 9.39
CA ASN A 17 1.93 1.38 9.02
C ASN A 17 2.70 0.08 9.33
N ARG A 18 2.01 -0.92 9.90
CA ARG A 18 2.54 -2.20 10.35
C ARG A 18 1.49 -3.30 10.15
N GLY A 19 1.96 -4.53 10.07
CA GLY A 19 1.13 -5.71 9.87
C GLY A 19 1.08 -6.16 8.41
N PRO A 20 0.19 -7.11 8.08
CA PRO A 20 0.28 -7.88 6.84
C PRO A 20 0.20 -7.03 5.58
N CYS A 21 -0.64 -5.99 5.56
CA CYS A 21 -0.74 -5.10 4.41
C CYS A 21 0.57 -4.34 4.13
N ALA A 22 1.22 -3.82 5.18
CA ALA A 22 2.50 -3.12 5.05
C ALA A 22 3.63 -4.07 4.65
N GLU A 23 3.70 -5.26 5.26
CA GLU A 23 4.73 -6.27 4.97
C GLU A 23 4.62 -6.83 3.54
N GLN A 24 3.40 -7.10 3.08
CA GLN A 24 3.17 -7.54 1.70
C GLN A 24 3.49 -6.45 0.69
N ALA A 25 3.13 -5.19 0.98
CA ALA A 25 3.49 -4.06 0.12
C ALA A 25 5.01 -3.89 0.01
N MET A 26 5.76 -3.98 1.13
CA MET A 26 7.22 -3.94 1.11
C MET A 26 7.80 -5.10 0.29
N SER A 27 7.31 -6.33 0.49
CA SER A 27 7.77 -7.51 -0.25
C SER A 27 7.52 -7.37 -1.76
N ALA A 28 6.38 -6.79 -2.16
CA ALA A 28 6.08 -6.52 -3.56
C ALA A 28 7.03 -5.48 -4.17
N ILE A 29 7.35 -4.42 -3.41
CA ILE A 29 8.31 -3.39 -3.85
C ILE A 29 9.71 -3.99 -4.01
N GLU A 30 10.14 -4.85 -3.09
CA GLU A 30 11.42 -5.55 -3.20
C GLU A 30 11.49 -6.48 -4.42
N ALA A 31 10.38 -7.17 -4.73
CA ALA A 31 10.31 -8.10 -5.85
C ALA A 31 10.18 -7.41 -7.22
N TYR A 32 9.41 -6.33 -7.31
CA TYR A 32 8.96 -5.76 -8.58
C TYR A 32 9.32 -4.28 -8.79
N GLY A 33 9.88 -3.61 -7.78
CA GLY A 33 10.16 -2.18 -7.81
C GLY A 33 8.94 -1.30 -7.49
N ILE A 34 9.10 0.01 -7.63
CA ILE A 34 8.13 1.02 -7.15
C ILE A 34 7.08 1.37 -8.20
N ALA A 35 7.42 1.27 -9.49
CA ALA A 35 6.56 1.70 -10.59
C ALA A 35 6.78 0.85 -11.84
N THR A 36 5.72 0.63 -12.60
CA THR A 36 5.73 -0.14 -13.86
C THR A 36 6.39 0.59 -15.03
N CYS A 37 6.47 1.93 -14.98
CA CYS A 37 7.09 2.79 -16.01
C CYS A 37 6.55 2.66 -17.46
N SER A 38 5.51 1.83 -17.68
CA SER A 38 4.81 1.65 -18.95
C SER A 38 3.32 1.43 -18.69
N THR A 39 2.48 1.71 -19.69
CA THR A 39 1.08 1.27 -19.67
C THR A 39 1.02 -0.25 -19.73
N ASP A 40 -0.02 -0.86 -19.15
CA ASP A 40 -0.27 -2.28 -19.36
C ASP A 40 -0.38 -2.55 -20.87
N GLN A 41 0.48 -3.43 -21.36
CA GLN A 41 0.32 -3.95 -22.71
C GLN A 41 -0.82 -4.95 -22.63
N GLU A 42 -2.02 -4.56 -23.08
CA GLU A 42 -3.11 -5.52 -23.22
C GLU A 42 -2.64 -6.66 -24.12
N LEU A 43 -2.45 -7.83 -23.50
CA LEU A 43 -2.26 -9.08 -24.21
C LEU A 43 -3.65 -9.46 -24.73
N GLY A 44 -3.98 -9.00 -25.95
CA GLY A 44 -5.22 -9.34 -26.64
C GLY A 44 -5.41 -10.84 -26.82
#